data_AF-A0A5M9JNK8-F1
#
_entry.id   AF-A0A5M9JNK8-F1
#
_cell.length_a   1.000
_cell.length_b   1.000
_cell.length_c   1.000
_cell.angle_alpha   90.00
_cell.angle_beta   90.00
_cell.angle_gamma   90.00
#
_symmetry.space_group_name_H-M   'P 1'
#
loop_
_entity.id
_entity.type
_entity.pdbx_description
1 polymer ?
#
loop_
_entity_poly.entity_id
_entity_poly.type
_entity_poly.pdbx_seq_one_letter_code
_entity_poly.pdbx_strand_id
1 'polypeptide(L)'
;MITAGENDGAGIWTFTGWWFFLVFMCATQDIAVDGWALTLLSPGNISYASTAQTVGLTAGQFMSFTVFLAFNAPDFANKWFRKTPLDEGVMTLGGYLTFWGWAYIIVTIGLALLKREEKTKNEDGIWDVYKVMWGVLKLKNIQNHYHHPLDRENWLPSQ
;
A
#
# COMPACT_ATOMS: atom_id res chain seq x y z
N MET A 1 -28.58 -14.40 7.35
CA MET A 1 -28.20 -13.17 6.60
C MET A 1 -29.21 -12.05 6.88
N ILE A 2 -29.49 -11.74 8.16
CA ILE A 2 -30.46 -10.70 8.54
C ILE A 2 -29.89 -10.01 9.80
N THR A 3 -28.90 -9.13 9.63
CA THR A 3 -28.48 -8.16 10.67
C THR A 3 -27.59 -7.02 10.14
N ALA A 4 -27.53 -6.79 8.83
CA ALA A 4 -26.76 -5.67 8.27
C ALA A 4 -27.60 -4.39 8.08
N GLY A 5 -28.94 -4.48 8.23
CA GLY A 5 -29.88 -3.41 7.88
C GLY A 5 -30.76 -2.88 9.02
N GLU A 6 -30.62 -3.38 10.25
CA GLU A 6 -31.53 -3.00 11.36
C GLU A 6 -31.25 -1.60 11.96
N ASN A 7 -30.13 -0.97 11.62
CA ASN A 7 -29.70 0.34 12.16
C ASN A 7 -29.55 1.42 11.09
N ASP A 8 -30.51 1.53 10.15
CA ASP A 8 -30.63 2.67 9.21
C ASP A 8 -29.32 3.09 8.50
N GLY A 9 -28.51 2.11 8.10
CA GLY A 9 -27.21 2.34 7.45
C GLY A 9 -26.12 3.00 8.30
N ALA A 10 -26.37 3.32 9.58
CA ALA A 10 -25.41 4.01 10.47
C ALA A 10 -24.09 3.24 10.60
N GLY A 11 -24.16 1.90 10.67
CA GLY A 11 -22.97 1.03 10.67
C GLY A 11 -22.21 1.06 9.34
N ILE A 12 -22.91 1.15 8.21
CA ILE A 12 -22.32 1.15 6.87
C ILE A 12 -21.59 2.48 6.61
N TRP A 13 -22.20 3.61 6.97
CA TRP A 13 -21.57 4.93 6.84
C TRP A 13 -20.35 5.07 7.75
N THR A 14 -20.44 4.59 8.98
CA THR A 14 -19.32 4.57 9.92
C THR A 14 -18.18 3.69 9.40
N PHE A 15 -18.48 2.48 8.93
CA PHE A 15 -17.51 1.58 8.33
C PHE A 15 -16.85 2.19 7.08
N THR A 16 -17.65 2.77 6.18
CA THR A 16 -17.17 3.40 4.95
C THR A 16 -16.29 4.61 5.26
N GLY A 17 -16.66 5.43 6.24
CA GLY A 17 -15.87 6.57 6.68
C GLY A 17 -14.50 6.16 7.24
N TRP A 18 -14.49 5.16 8.13
CA TRP A 18 -13.23 4.60 8.65
C TRP A 18 -12.38 3.93 7.57
N TRP A 19 -13.01 3.20 6.66
CA TRP A 19 -12.31 2.57 5.54
C TRP A 19 -11.69 3.59 4.59
N PHE A 20 -12.45 4.63 4.22
CA PHE A 20 -11.95 5.75 3.42
C PHE A 20 -10.77 6.43 4.10
N PHE A 21 -10.88 6.72 5.40
CA PHE A 21 -9.81 7.34 6.17
C PHE A 21 -8.54 6.48 6.19
N LEU A 22 -8.65 5.17 6.42
CA LEU A 22 -7.51 4.25 6.38
C LEU A 22 -6.85 4.21 5.00
N VAL A 23 -7.65 4.09 3.93
CA VAL A 23 -7.12 4.08 2.54
C VAL A 23 -6.44 5.41 2.20
N PHE A 24 -7.04 6.53 2.59
CA PHE A 24 -6.48 7.87 2.40
C PHE A 24 -5.14 8.03 3.12
N MET A 25 -5.04 7.56 4.37
CA MET A 25 -3.78 7.54 5.10
C MET A 25 -2.74 6.64 4.41
N CYS A 26 -3.12 5.44 3.95
CA CYS A 26 -2.20 4.53 3.25
C CYS A 26 -1.64 5.20 1.98
N ALA A 27 -2.49 5.86 1.20
CA ALA A 27 -2.07 6.60 0.00
C ALA A 27 -1.10 7.73 0.33
N THR A 28 -1.32 8.44 1.45
CA THR A 28 -0.43 9.51 1.91
C THR A 28 0.96 8.96 2.28
N GLN A 29 1.00 7.79 2.91
CA GLN A 29 2.25 7.15 3.33
C GLN A 29 3.05 6.57 2.18
N ASP A 30 2.39 5.98 1.19
CA ASP A 30 3.04 5.45 0.00
C ASP A 30 3.87 6.56 -0.68
N ILE A 31 3.26 7.73 -0.88
CA ILE A 31 3.95 8.93 -1.41
C ILE A 31 5.09 9.40 -0.49
N ALA A 32 4.85 9.47 0.82
CA ALA A 32 5.85 9.96 1.77
C ALA A 32 7.06 9.03 1.87
N VAL A 33 6.85 7.71 1.90
CA VAL A 33 7.90 6.69 1.97
C VAL A 33 8.67 6.64 0.66
N ASP A 34 8.00 6.77 -0.49
CA ASP A 34 8.64 6.88 -1.80
C ASP A 34 9.54 8.12 -1.86
N GLY A 35 9.05 9.27 -1.39
CA GLY A 35 9.83 10.51 -1.30
C GLY A 35 11.03 10.38 -0.37
N TRP A 36 10.85 9.75 0.80
CA TRP A 36 11.96 9.52 1.73
C TRP A 36 13.00 8.57 1.17
N ALA A 37 12.62 7.54 0.40
CA ALA A 37 13.58 6.65 -0.24
C ALA A 37 14.54 7.40 -1.17
N LEU A 38 14.06 8.40 -1.92
CA LEU A 38 14.89 9.26 -2.78
C LEU A 38 15.92 10.09 -1.98
N THR A 39 15.58 10.47 -0.75
CA THR A 39 16.48 11.26 0.13
C THR A 39 17.42 10.40 0.97
N LEU A 40 17.03 9.16 1.28
CA LEU A 40 17.78 8.24 2.16
C LEU A 40 18.76 7.35 1.37
N LEU A 41 18.45 7.03 0.11
CA LEU A 41 19.30 6.18 -0.72
C LEU A 41 20.32 7.00 -1.50
N SER A 42 21.54 6.49 -1.60
CA SER A 42 22.57 7.06 -2.47
C SER A 42 22.14 6.98 -3.95
N PRO A 43 22.59 7.90 -4.83
CA PRO A 43 22.13 7.96 -6.22
C PRO A 43 22.25 6.66 -7.01
N GLY A 44 23.29 5.86 -6.76
CA GLY A 44 23.48 4.55 -7.39
C GLY A 44 22.49 3.47 -6.97
N ASN A 45 21.78 3.67 -5.86
CA ASN A 45 20.91 2.67 -5.22
C ASN A 45 19.43 3.07 -5.23
N ILE A 46 19.05 4.18 -5.87
CA ILE A 46 17.66 4.63 -5.95
C ILE A 46 16.76 3.59 -6.63
N SER A 47 17.31 2.81 -7.58
CA SER A 47 16.59 1.71 -8.24
C SER A 47 16.16 0.57 -7.30
N TYR A 48 16.79 0.43 -6.12
CA TYR A 48 16.39 -0.56 -5.13
C TYR A 48 15.16 -0.13 -4.32
N ALA A 49 14.75 1.15 -4.36
CA ALA A 49 13.58 1.64 -3.63
C ALA A 49 12.29 0.87 -4.04
N SER A 50 12.01 0.80 -5.34
CA SER A 50 10.83 0.09 -5.88
C SER A 50 10.91 -1.43 -5.64
N THR A 51 12.13 -1.98 -5.61
CA THR A 51 12.35 -3.39 -5.24
C THR A 51 11.99 -3.61 -3.78
N ALA A 52 12.43 -2.75 -2.87
CA ALA A 52 12.12 -2.83 -1.45
C ALA A 52 10.61 -2.71 -1.19
N GLN A 53 9.92 -1.78 -1.87
CA GLN A 53 8.47 -1.64 -1.82
C GLN A 53 7.77 -2.92 -2.29
N THR A 54 8.17 -3.44 -3.45
CA THR A 54 7.59 -4.67 -4.02
C THR A 54 7.78 -5.88 -3.09
N VAL A 55 8.99 -6.05 -2.54
CA VAL A 55 9.30 -7.11 -1.57
C VAL A 55 8.47 -6.93 -0.30
N GLY A 56 8.35 -5.71 0.22
CA GLY A 56 7.55 -5.39 1.39
C GLY A 56 6.08 -5.73 1.21
N LEU A 57 5.47 -5.30 0.11
CA LEU A 57 4.08 -5.61 -0.23
C LEU A 57 3.86 -7.12 -0.42
N THR A 58 4.76 -7.80 -1.13
CA THR A 58 4.67 -9.25 -1.36
C THR A 58 4.81 -10.03 -0.05
N ALA A 59 5.75 -9.65 0.81
CA ALA A 59 5.93 -10.26 2.12
C ALA A 59 4.72 -10.02 3.03
N GLY A 60 4.15 -8.80 3.01
CA GLY A 60 2.95 -8.45 3.75
C GLY A 60 1.72 -9.23 3.29
N GLN A 61 1.53 -9.39 1.98
CA GLN A 61 0.50 -10.23 1.37
C GLN A 61 0.67 -11.69 1.83
N PHE A 62 1.88 -12.23 1.72
CA PHE A 62 2.18 -13.60 2.14
C PHE A 62 1.88 -13.81 3.63
N MET A 63 2.34 -12.90 4.50
CA MET A 63 2.06 -12.96 5.93
C MET A 63 0.55 -12.88 6.20
N SER A 64 -0.16 -11.95 5.57
CA SER A 64 -1.59 -11.73 5.80
C SER A 64 -2.47 -12.86 5.29
N PHE A 65 -2.04 -13.63 4.29
CA PHE A 65 -2.79 -14.80 3.84
C PHE A 65 -2.36 -16.05 4.60
N THR A 66 -1.07 -16.41 4.55
CA THR A 66 -0.59 -17.70 5.05
C THR A 66 -0.56 -17.75 6.57
N VAL A 67 -0.03 -16.72 7.22
CA VAL A 67 0.10 -16.69 8.68
C VAL A 67 -1.28 -16.53 9.32
N PHE A 68 -2.11 -15.64 8.79
CA PHE A 68 -3.48 -15.49 9.26
C PHE A 68 -4.29 -16.79 9.15
N LEU A 69 -4.30 -17.46 7.98
CA LEU A 69 -5.06 -18.69 7.81
C LEU A 69 -4.57 -19.81 8.75
N ALA A 70 -3.26 -19.91 8.96
CA ALA A 70 -2.70 -20.86 9.92
C ALA A 70 -3.19 -20.58 11.34
N PHE A 71 -3.20 -19.32 11.78
CA PHE A 71 -3.67 -18.94 13.11
C PHE A 71 -5.20 -18.91 13.25
N ASN A 72 -5.93 -18.77 12.16
CA ASN A 72 -7.39 -18.81 12.13
C ASN A 72 -7.93 -20.26 12.15
N ALA A 73 -7.13 -21.23 11.71
CA ALA A 73 -7.51 -22.64 11.72
C ALA A 73 -7.59 -23.21 13.15
N PRO A 74 -8.77 -23.68 13.61
CA PRO A 74 -8.94 -24.24 14.95
C PRO A 74 -8.13 -25.53 15.13
N ASP A 75 -7.99 -26.36 14.09
CA ASP A 75 -7.17 -27.58 14.13
C ASP A 75 -5.69 -27.28 14.40
N PHE A 76 -5.16 -26.20 13.80
CA PHE A 76 -3.80 -25.77 14.03
C PHE A 76 -3.62 -25.17 15.43
N ALA A 77 -4.57 -24.34 15.86
CA ALA A 77 -4.61 -23.74 17.18
C ALA A 77 -4.65 -24.80 18.30
N ASN A 78 -5.51 -25.80 18.15
CA ASN A 78 -5.71 -26.86 19.13
C ASN A 78 -4.56 -27.87 19.15
N LYS A 79 -3.87 -28.08 18.02
CA LYS A 79 -2.73 -28.99 17.93
C LYS A 79 -1.43 -28.40 18.49
N TRP A 80 -1.21 -27.08 18.32
CA TRP A 80 0.08 -26.46 18.62
C TRP A 80 0.07 -25.41 19.74
N PHE A 81 -1.08 -24.77 20.03
CA PHE A 81 -1.13 -23.64 20.96
C PHE A 81 -2.02 -23.88 22.20
N ARG A 82 -3.05 -24.72 22.12
CA ARG A 82 -3.98 -24.94 23.25
C ARG A 82 -3.80 -26.30 23.92
N LYS A 83 -4.04 -26.34 25.23
CA LYS A 83 -4.18 -27.57 26.03
C LYS A 83 -5.61 -28.12 26.06
N THR A 84 -6.61 -27.26 25.85
CA THR A 84 -8.03 -27.62 25.80
C THR A 84 -8.59 -27.19 24.44
N PRO A 85 -9.24 -28.08 23.67
CA PRO A 85 -9.72 -27.77 22.32
C PRO A 85 -10.92 -26.81 22.34
N LEU A 86 -10.89 -25.81 21.46
CA LEU A 86 -12.00 -24.90 21.15
C LEU A 86 -12.21 -24.86 19.63
N ASP A 87 -13.43 -24.60 19.17
CA ASP A 87 -13.76 -24.54 17.74
C ASP A 87 -13.28 -23.26 17.02
N GLU A 88 -12.61 -22.37 17.73
CA GLU A 88 -12.14 -21.08 17.20
C GLU A 88 -10.62 -21.11 16.96
N GLY A 89 -10.12 -20.39 15.95
CA GLY A 89 -8.68 -20.19 15.78
C GLY A 89 -8.03 -19.46 16.95
N VAL A 90 -6.69 -19.36 16.95
CA VAL A 90 -5.96 -18.46 17.88
C VAL A 90 -6.31 -17.00 17.59
N MET A 91 -6.59 -16.68 16.33
CA MET A 91 -6.89 -15.32 15.88
C MET A 91 -8.10 -15.31 14.95
N THR A 92 -9.09 -14.47 15.25
CA THR A 92 -10.25 -14.24 14.39
C THR A 92 -9.98 -13.11 13.39
N LEU A 93 -10.74 -13.06 12.29
CA LEU A 93 -10.61 -11.98 11.31
C LEU A 93 -10.79 -10.59 11.94
N GLY A 94 -11.79 -10.43 12.80
CA GLY A 94 -12.03 -9.17 13.51
C GLY A 94 -10.86 -8.77 14.43
N GLY A 95 -10.30 -9.73 15.16
CA GLY A 95 -9.12 -9.51 16.00
C GLY A 95 -7.88 -9.14 15.19
N TYR A 96 -7.65 -9.83 14.07
CA TYR A 96 -6.55 -9.56 13.15
C TYR A 96 -6.62 -8.13 12.58
N LEU A 97 -7.79 -7.73 12.06
CA LEU A 97 -7.99 -6.40 11.49
C LEU A 97 -7.86 -5.30 12.56
N THR A 98 -8.36 -5.53 13.77
CA THR A 98 -8.24 -4.57 14.88
C THR A 98 -6.77 -4.40 15.30
N PHE A 99 -6.02 -5.49 15.44
CA PHE A 99 -4.59 -5.45 15.78
C PHE A 99 -3.79 -4.67 14.75
N TRP A 100 -3.92 -5.01 13.47
CA TRP A 100 -3.18 -4.33 12.40
C TRP A 100 -3.62 -2.89 12.17
N GLY A 101 -4.90 -2.57 12.39
CA GLY A 101 -5.39 -1.18 12.35
C GLY A 101 -4.75 -0.30 13.42
N TRP A 102 -4.63 -0.79 14.66
CA TRP A 102 -3.91 -0.06 15.72
C TRP A 102 -2.40 -0.01 15.48
N ALA A 103 -1.79 -1.11 15.04
CA ALA A 103 -0.37 -1.16 14.70
C ALA A 103 -0.04 -0.13 13.61
N TYR A 104 -0.89 -0.01 12.59
CA TYR A 104 -0.78 0.98 11.53
C TYR A 104 -0.73 2.41 12.09
N ILE A 105 -1.68 2.79 12.94
CA ILE A 105 -1.73 4.13 13.55
C ILE A 105 -0.49 4.41 14.40
N ILE A 106 -0.06 3.43 15.22
CA ILE A 106 1.11 3.58 16.09
C ILE A 106 2.38 3.80 15.28
N VAL A 107 2.61 2.98 14.24
CA VAL A 107 3.77 3.11 13.35
C VAL A 107 3.74 4.46 12.63
N THR A 108 2.56 4.88 12.16
CA THR A 108 2.37 6.17 11.49
C THR A 108 2.78 7.34 12.38
N ILE A 109 2.27 7.37 13.62
CA ILE A 109 2.58 8.43 14.59
C ILE A 109 4.06 8.36 14.98
N GLY A 110 4.59 7.16 15.19
CA GLY A 110 6.02 6.96 15.49
C GLY A 110 6.92 7.52 14.40
N LEU A 111 6.63 7.24 13.13
CA LEU A 111 7.36 7.81 12.00
C LEU A 111 7.20 9.33 11.90
N ALA A 112 5.99 9.86 12.10
CA ALA A 112 5.75 11.30 12.08
C ALA A 112 6.54 12.05 13.16
N LEU A 113 6.75 11.44 14.33
CA LEU A 113 7.54 12.04 15.42
C LEU A 113 9.05 11.85 15.26
N LEU A 114 9.50 10.71 14.73
CA LEU A 114 10.91 10.36 14.62
C LEU A 114 11.57 10.90 13.34
N LYS A 115 10.81 11.05 12.26
CA LYS A 115 11.34 11.54 10.99
C LYS A 115 11.55 13.06 11.07
N ARG A 116 12.79 13.44 11.36
CA ARG A 116 13.23 14.84 11.29
C ARG A 116 13.75 15.11 9.88
N GLU A 117 13.03 15.94 9.12
CA GLU A 117 13.49 16.39 7.81
C GLU A 117 14.47 17.56 7.95
N GLU A 118 15.56 17.53 7.19
CA GLU A 118 16.45 18.69 7.04
C GLU A 118 15.74 19.73 6.17
N LYS A 119 15.60 20.96 6.68
CA LYS A 119 15.02 22.07 5.90
C LYS A 119 16.02 22.49 4.82
N THR A 120 15.94 21.89 3.64
CA THR A 120 16.67 22.39 2.46
C THR A 120 15.96 23.64 1.95
N LYS A 121 16.64 24.79 2.06
CA LYS A 121 16.21 26.09 1.52
C LYS A 121 16.37 26.11 -0.02
N ASN A 122 15.55 25.38 -0.74
CA ASN A 122 15.35 25.60 -2.18
C ASN A 122 13.90 25.22 -2.50
N GLU A 123 13.01 26.16 -2.25
CA GLU A 123 11.59 26.06 -2.61
C GLU A 123 11.44 26.38 -4.10
N ASP A 124 11.78 25.43 -4.97
CA ASP A 124 11.08 25.40 -6.26
C ASP A 124 9.61 25.13 -5.92
N GLY A 125 8.74 26.11 -6.15
CA GLY A 125 7.35 26.01 -5.77
C GLY A 125 6.69 24.79 -6.42
N ILE A 126 5.75 24.14 -5.72
CA ILE A 126 4.94 23.03 -6.26
C ILE A 126 4.39 23.37 -7.66
N TRP A 127 4.06 24.64 -7.89
CA TRP A 127 3.64 25.18 -9.17
C TRP A 127 4.67 25.03 -10.30
N ASP A 128 5.96 25.21 -10.02
CA ASP A 128 7.02 25.06 -11.01
C ASP A 128 7.27 23.59 -11.36
N VAL A 129 7.10 22.68 -10.39
CA VAL A 129 7.07 21.23 -10.66
C VAL A 129 5.93 20.87 -11.60
N TYR A 130 4.71 21.37 -11.36
CA TYR A 130 3.57 21.15 -12.26
C TYR A 130 3.81 21.74 -13.66
N LYS A 131 4.44 22.91 -13.79
CA LYS A 131 4.80 23.49 -15.10
C LYS A 131 5.82 22.63 -15.84
N VAL A 132 6.83 22.09 -15.15
CA VAL A 132 7.83 21.20 -15.74
C VAL A 132 7.18 19.88 -16.18
N MET A 133 6.35 19.25 -15.35
CA MET A 133 5.60 18.04 -15.72
C MET A 133 4.71 18.28 -16.95
N TRP A 134 4.01 19.42 -17.00
CA TRP A 134 3.22 19.82 -18.16
C TRP A 134 4.08 20.06 -19.42
N GLY A 135 5.29 20.61 -19.25
CA GLY A 135 6.26 20.78 -20.32
C GLY A 135 6.77 19.45 -20.89
N VAL A 136 7.04 18.47 -20.02
CA VAL A 136 7.45 17.11 -20.43
C VAL A 136 6.35 16.42 -21.23
N LEU A 137 5.08 16.57 -20.84
CA LEU A 137 3.94 16.05 -21.62
C LEU A 137 3.82 16.66 -23.03
N LYS A 138 4.36 17.87 -23.24
CA LYS A 138 4.39 18.55 -24.55
C LYS A 138 5.59 18.17 -25.43
N LEU A 139 6.50 17.31 -24.99
CA LEU A 139 7.64 16.89 -25.81
C LEU A 139 7.19 15.97 -26.96
N LYS A 140 7.60 16.33 -28.19
CA LYS A 140 7.29 15.59 -29.43
C LYS A 140 7.69 14.11 -29.38
N ASN A 141 8.74 13.73 -28.64
CA ASN A 141 9.17 12.33 -28.52
C ASN A 141 8.15 11.43 -27.78
N ILE A 142 7.40 11.99 -26.82
CA ILE A 142 6.33 11.24 -26.13
C ILE A 142 5.09 11.22 -27.01
N GLN A 143 4.73 12.33 -27.67
CA GLN A 143 3.61 12.37 -28.61
C GLN A 143 3.80 11.42 -29.81
N ASN A 144 5.00 11.34 -30.39
CA ASN A 144 5.25 10.43 -31.53
C ASN A 144 5.21 8.95 -31.14
N HIS A 145 5.57 8.60 -29.91
CA HIS A 145 5.48 7.22 -29.43
C HIS A 145 4.02 6.78 -29.20
N TYR A 146 3.14 7.70 -28.78
CA TYR A 146 1.70 7.44 -28.67
C TYR A 146 0.95 7.51 -30.03
N HIS A 147 1.49 8.21 -31.02
CA HIS A 147 0.94 8.30 -32.38
C HIS A 147 1.50 7.25 -33.36
N HIS A 148 2.28 6.27 -32.91
CA HIS A 148 2.56 5.06 -33.69
C HIS A 148 1.52 3.99 -33.31
N PRO A 149 0.34 3.94 -33.95
CA PRO A 149 -0.56 2.83 -33.76
C PRO A 149 0.14 1.59 -34.31
N LEU A 150 0.46 0.65 -33.42
CA LEU A 150 0.47 -0.78 -33.69
C LEU A 150 0.75 -1.14 -35.16
N ASP A 151 1.98 -0.96 -35.62
CA ASP A 151 2.53 -1.67 -36.77
C ASP A 151 2.75 -3.14 -36.38
N ARG A 152 1.62 -3.80 -36.04
CA ARG A 152 1.45 -5.25 -35.84
C ARG A 152 1.46 -6.01 -37.18
N GLU A 153 2.19 -5.54 -38.17
CA GLU A 153 2.27 -6.22 -39.48
C GLU A 153 3.69 -6.64 -39.91
N ASN A 154 4.75 -6.26 -39.18
CA ASN A 154 6.13 -6.64 -39.57
C ASN A 154 6.80 -7.70 -38.67
N TRP A 155 6.04 -8.39 -37.80
CA TRP A 155 6.57 -9.42 -36.90
C TRP A 155 6.21 -10.87 -37.28
N LEU A 156 5.59 -11.11 -38.45
CA LEU A 156 5.42 -12.47 -38.96
C LEU A 156 6.55 -12.78 -39.97
N PRO A 157 7.45 -13.73 -39.68
CA PRO A 157 8.38 -14.21 -40.69
C PRO A 157 7.58 -14.92 -41.78
N SER A 158 7.85 -14.56 -43.04
CA SER A 158 7.30 -15.23 -44.22
C SER A 158 7.59 -16.74 -44.16
N GLN A 159 6.54 -17.54 -44.00
CA GLN A 159 6.50 -18.97 -44.27
C GLN A 159 5.31 -19.20 -45.20
#